data_AF-A0A7C5WYX5-F1
#
_entry.id   AF-A0A7C5WYX5-F1
#
_cell.length_a   1.000
_cell.length_b   1.000
_cell.length_c   1.000
_cell.angle_alpha   90.00
_cell.angle_beta   90.00
_cell.angle_gamma   90.00
#
_symmetry.space_group_name_H-M   'P 1'
#
loop_
_entity.id
_entity.type
_entity.pdbx_description
1 polymer ?
#
loop_
_entity_poly.entity_id
_entity_poly.type
_entity_poly.pdbx_seq_one_letter_code
_entity_poly.pdbx_strand_id
1 'polypeptide(L)'
;MKTEQRLQPVAKIARSQERSAARVMGEMLRQAEEQQTQLELLISYRDEYFQNFSNAGQAGLSAVQLQDYQVFLHRLDTAIAQQRQQVEQSRQSCEQSKTYWRGSHNHSEMINKVVENRRQQAQQLKDSREQRELDDRSAFNHFGNH
;
A
#
# COMPACT_ATOMS: atom_id res chain seq x y z
N MET A 1 -19.82 24.52 -16.78
CA MET A 1 -19.55 25.00 -15.41
C MET A 1 -20.12 24.09 -14.31
N LYS A 2 -21.44 23.78 -14.23
CA LYS A 2 -22.00 22.96 -13.12
C LYS A 2 -21.44 21.51 -13.03
N THR A 3 -21.05 20.88 -14.14
CA THR A 3 -20.59 19.48 -14.14
C THR A 3 -19.13 19.31 -13.70
N GLU A 4 -18.26 20.29 -13.98
CA GLU A 4 -16.86 20.28 -13.51
C GLU A 4 -16.77 20.41 -11.99
N GLN A 5 -17.58 21.29 -11.40
CA GLN A 5 -17.65 21.46 -9.94
C GLN A 5 -18.14 20.20 -9.21
N ARG A 6 -18.90 19.33 -9.88
CA ARG A 6 -19.40 18.07 -9.30
C ARG A 6 -18.37 16.94 -9.33
N LEU A 7 -17.37 16.99 -10.22
CA LEU A 7 -16.36 15.93 -10.36
C LEU A 7 -15.10 16.19 -9.52
N GLN A 8 -14.81 17.44 -9.15
CA GLN A 8 -13.69 17.75 -8.26
C GLN A 8 -13.80 17.09 -6.86
N PRO A 9 -14.95 17.07 -6.18
CA PRO A 9 -15.10 16.35 -4.91
C PRO A 9 -14.84 14.85 -5.07
N VAL A 10 -15.28 14.24 -6.17
CA VAL A 10 -15.08 12.82 -6.47
C VAL A 10 -13.58 12.51 -6.65
N ALA A 11 -12.85 13.35 -7.38
CA ALA A 11 -11.40 13.23 -7.54
C ALA A 11 -10.66 13.37 -6.19
N LYS A 12 -11.09 14.29 -5.32
CA LYS A 12 -10.52 14.43 -3.97
C LYS A 12 -10.75 13.19 -3.11
N ILE A 13 -11.94 12.60 -3.17
CA ILE A 13 -12.27 11.36 -2.46
C ILE A 13 -11.39 10.21 -2.98
N ALA A 14 -11.29 10.02 -4.29
CA ALA A 14 -10.49 8.96 -4.90
C ALA A 14 -9.00 9.07 -4.50
N ARG A 15 -8.41 10.28 -4.57
CA ARG A 15 -7.04 10.53 -4.09
C ARG A 15 -6.88 10.28 -2.59
N SER A 16 -7.90 10.58 -1.79
CA SER A 16 -7.85 10.30 -0.35
C SER A 16 -7.86 8.81 -0.07
N GLN A 17 -8.72 8.05 -0.76
CA GLN A 17 -8.78 6.59 -0.66
C GLN A 17 -7.46 5.94 -1.07
N GLU A 18 -6.87 6.41 -2.18
CA GLU A 18 -5.54 5.96 -2.63
C GLU A 18 -4.46 6.19 -1.56
N ARG A 19 -4.40 7.39 -0.96
CA ARG A 19 -3.43 7.68 0.12
C ARG A 19 -3.66 6.81 1.35
N SER A 20 -4.91 6.61 1.76
CA SER A 20 -5.25 5.71 2.85
C SER A 20 -4.84 4.28 2.56
N ALA A 21 -5.08 3.78 1.33
CA ALA A 21 -4.66 2.46 0.90
C ALA A 21 -3.14 2.30 0.90
N ALA A 22 -2.40 3.32 0.46
CA ALA A 22 -0.94 3.33 0.47
C ALA A 22 -0.38 3.27 1.90
N ARG A 23 -1.00 3.99 2.84
CA ARG A 23 -0.63 3.94 4.26
C ARG A 23 -0.82 2.56 4.84
N VAL A 24 -1.99 1.96 4.64
CA VAL A 24 -2.30 0.59 5.11
C VAL A 24 -1.31 -0.40 4.50
N MET A 25 -1.02 -0.31 3.21
CA MET A 25 -0.02 -1.17 2.56
C MET A 25 1.37 -1.04 3.21
N GLY A 26 1.79 0.19 3.52
CA GLY A 26 3.06 0.43 4.23
C GLY A 26 3.08 -0.18 5.64
N GLU A 27 1.97 -0.11 6.37
CA GLU A 27 1.83 -0.73 7.69
C GLU A 27 1.89 -2.26 7.59
N MET A 28 1.20 -2.87 6.62
CA MET A 28 1.23 -4.32 6.39
C MET A 28 2.61 -4.82 5.95
N LEU A 29 3.33 -4.05 5.13
CA LEU A 29 4.69 -4.40 4.72
C LEU A 29 5.64 -4.44 5.92
N ARG A 30 5.60 -3.40 6.76
CA ARG A 30 6.41 -3.35 7.98
C ARG A 30 6.07 -4.51 8.92
N GLN A 31 4.80 -4.81 9.11
CA GLN A 31 4.38 -5.94 9.93
C GLN A 31 4.94 -7.25 9.37
N ALA A 32 4.91 -7.46 8.05
CA ALA A 32 5.47 -8.67 7.43
C ALA A 32 6.99 -8.78 7.67
N GLU A 33 7.73 -7.68 7.54
CA GLU A 33 9.16 -7.62 7.84
C GLU A 33 9.44 -7.95 9.32
N GLU A 34 8.70 -7.34 10.25
CA GLU A 34 8.84 -7.61 11.69
C GLU A 34 8.59 -9.08 12.03
N GLN A 35 7.54 -9.69 11.48
CA GLN A 35 7.25 -11.11 11.69
C GLN A 35 8.36 -12.02 11.14
N GLN A 36 8.95 -11.64 10.01
CA GLN A 36 10.03 -12.38 9.37
C GLN A 36 11.32 -12.29 10.21
N THR A 37 11.68 -11.09 10.68
CA THR A 37 12.82 -10.90 11.60
C THR A 37 12.66 -11.69 12.89
N GLN A 38 11.46 -11.70 13.47
CA GLN A 38 11.18 -12.49 14.67
C GLN A 38 11.35 -14.00 14.42
N LEU A 39 10.94 -14.49 13.24
CA LEU A 39 11.15 -15.89 12.85
C LEU A 39 12.64 -16.24 12.75
N GLU A 40 13.42 -15.37 12.10
CA GLU A 40 14.86 -15.55 11.95
C GLU A 40 15.58 -15.58 13.30
N LEU A 41 15.18 -14.70 14.22
CA LEU A 41 15.71 -14.69 15.58
C LEU A 41 15.41 -16.01 16.32
N LEU A 42 14.18 -16.52 16.24
CA LEU A 42 13.82 -17.79 16.88
C LEU A 42 14.61 -18.98 16.29
N ILE A 43 14.84 -19.00 14.98
CA ILE A 43 15.63 -20.04 14.32
C ILE A 43 17.09 -19.95 14.76
N SER A 44 17.69 -18.76 14.72
CA SER A 44 19.08 -18.54 15.18
C SER A 44 19.25 -18.98 16.62
N TYR A 45 18.33 -18.59 17.50
CA TYR A 45 18.36 -18.96 18.90
C TYR A 45 18.26 -20.47 19.11
N ARG A 46 17.42 -21.17 18.33
CA ARG A 46 17.34 -22.64 18.39
C ARG A 46 18.65 -23.29 17.97
N ASP A 47 19.27 -22.79 16.91
CA ASP A 47 20.49 -23.37 16.37
C ASP A 47 21.68 -23.14 17.33
N GLU A 48 21.77 -21.95 17.95
CA GLU A 48 22.70 -21.66 19.05
C GLU A 48 22.46 -22.57 20.26
N TYR A 49 21.19 -22.76 20.65
CA TYR A 49 20.83 -23.63 21.75
C TYR A 49 21.23 -25.09 21.49
N PHE A 50 21.07 -25.57 20.26
CA PHE A 50 21.52 -26.90 19.84
C PHE A 50 23.05 -27.04 19.90
N GLN A 51 23.81 -26.05 19.42
CA GLN A 51 25.27 -26.08 19.49
C GLN A 51 25.77 -26.10 20.93
N ASN A 52 25.20 -25.28 21.80
CA ASN A 52 25.55 -25.25 23.22
C ASN A 52 25.28 -26.60 23.90
N PHE A 53 24.14 -27.23 23.59
CA PHE A 53 23.81 -28.55 24.10
C PHE A 53 24.75 -29.64 23.58
N SER A 54 25.09 -29.63 22.29
CA SER A 54 26.04 -30.57 21.70
C SER A 54 27.41 -30.49 22.38
N ASN A 55 27.90 -29.28 22.64
CA ASN A 55 29.16 -29.07 23.34
C ASN A 55 29.11 -29.57 24.79
N ALA A 56 28.01 -29.31 25.50
CA ALA A 56 27.81 -29.81 26.86
C ALA A 56 27.67 -31.35 26.91
N GLY A 57 27.08 -31.96 25.88
CA GLY A 57 26.97 -33.40 25.68
C GLY A 57 28.32 -34.11 25.63
N GLN A 58 29.32 -33.50 25.00
CA GLN A 58 30.69 -34.04 24.95
C GLN A 58 31.36 -34.09 26.34
N ALA A 59 30.94 -33.24 27.28
CA ALA A 59 31.44 -33.23 28.66
C ALA A 59 30.68 -34.20 29.60
N GLY A 60 29.66 -34.90 29.10
CA GLY A 60 28.79 -35.79 29.86
C GLY A 60 27.63 -35.05 30.54
N LEU A 61 26.41 -35.30 30.07
CA LEU A 61 25.19 -34.70 30.62
C LEU A 61 24.44 -35.65 31.55
N SER A 62 23.80 -35.09 32.58
CA SER A 62 22.86 -35.83 33.42
C SER A 62 21.52 -36.07 32.70
N ALA A 63 20.78 -37.09 33.14
CA ALA A 63 19.45 -37.40 32.59
C ALA A 63 18.45 -36.23 32.72
N VAL A 64 18.55 -35.46 33.82
CA VAL A 64 17.69 -34.29 34.07
C VAL A 64 17.99 -33.18 33.04
N GLN A 65 19.26 -32.88 32.78
CA GLN A 65 19.64 -31.88 31.77
C GLN A 65 19.18 -32.26 30.36
N LEU A 66 19.21 -33.56 30.03
CA LEU A 66 18.72 -34.05 28.75
C LEU A 66 17.19 -33.93 28.62
N GLN A 67 16.45 -34.16 29.71
CA GLN A 67 15.01 -33.98 29.74
C GLN A 67 14.62 -32.49 29.60
N ASP A 68 15.26 -31.60 30.35
CA ASP A 68 15.01 -30.16 30.30
C ASP A 68 15.26 -29.61 28.89
N TYR A 69 16.34 -30.06 28.26
CA TYR A 69 16.66 -29.74 26.88
C TYR A 69 15.54 -30.12 25.90
N GLN A 70 15.05 -31.36 25.96
CA GLN A 70 13.99 -31.84 25.07
C GLN A 70 12.69 -31.05 25.25
N VAL A 71 12.31 -30.74 26.49
CA VAL A 71 11.11 -29.96 26.79
C VAL A 71 11.22 -28.55 26.23
N PHE A 72 12.37 -27.90 26.43
CA PHE A 72 12.58 -26.54 25.91
C PHE A 72 12.62 -26.52 24.39
N LEU A 73 13.32 -27.46 23.76
CA LEU A 73 13.39 -27.56 22.30
C LEU A 73 11.99 -27.73 21.69
N HIS A 74 11.16 -28.60 22.29
CA HIS A 74 9.78 -28.79 21.83
C HIS A 74 8.94 -27.50 21.92
N ARG A 75 9.09 -26.73 23.00
CA ARG A 75 8.42 -25.42 23.14
C ARG A 75 8.91 -24.43 22.09
N LEU A 76 10.21 -24.40 21.82
CA LEU A 76 10.81 -23.51 20.84
C LEU A 76 10.38 -23.86 19.42
N ASP A 77 10.34 -25.14 19.06
CA ASP A 77 9.84 -25.58 17.75
C ASP A 77 8.34 -25.25 17.59
N THR A 78 7.55 -25.38 18.65
CA THR A 78 6.14 -24.96 18.64
C THR A 78 6.00 -23.45 18.40
N ALA A 79 6.82 -22.64 19.07
CA ALA A 79 6.84 -21.19 18.88
C ALA A 79 7.28 -20.81 17.44
N ILE A 80 8.29 -21.48 16.89
CA ILE A 80 8.73 -21.30 15.50
C ILE A 80 7.61 -21.65 14.53
N ALA A 81 6.89 -22.76 14.74
CA ALA A 81 5.77 -23.16 13.89
C ALA A 81 4.65 -22.10 13.90
N GLN A 82 4.31 -21.57 15.08
CA GLN A 82 3.34 -20.48 15.22
C GLN A 82 3.83 -19.20 14.53
N GLN A 83 5.11 -18.86 14.69
CA GLN A 83 5.69 -17.68 14.06
C GLN A 83 5.70 -17.79 12.53
N ARG A 84 5.97 -18.98 11.97
CA ARG A 84 5.86 -19.23 10.52
C ARG A 84 4.44 -19.00 10.01
N GLN A 85 3.43 -19.42 10.77
CA GLN A 85 2.04 -19.16 10.42
C GLN A 85 1.72 -17.65 10.43
N GLN A 86 2.25 -16.90 11.40
CA GLN A 86 2.09 -15.44 11.44
C GLN A 86 2.76 -14.73 10.27
N VAL A 87 3.97 -15.18 9.87
CA VAL A 87 4.66 -14.68 8.66
C VAL A 87 3.82 -14.90 7.40
N GLU A 88 3.22 -16.08 7.26
CA GLU A 88 2.40 -16.37 6.08
C GLU A 88 1.13 -15.50 6.08
N GLN A 89 0.48 -15.31 7.23
CA GLN A 89 -0.69 -14.44 7.35
C GLN A 89 -0.37 -12.97 7.05
N SER A 90 0.76 -12.46 7.55
CA SER A 90 1.19 -11.08 7.30
C SER A 90 1.55 -10.87 5.83
N ARG A 91 2.18 -11.87 5.19
CA ARG A 91 2.45 -11.86 3.75
C ARG A 91 1.17 -11.83 2.91
N GLN A 92 0.19 -12.64 3.26
CA GLN A 92 -1.12 -12.63 2.59
C GLN A 92 -1.82 -11.27 2.75
N SER A 93 -1.78 -10.70 3.95
CA SER A 93 -2.35 -9.38 4.25
C SER A 93 -1.66 -8.27 3.45
N CYS A 94 -0.33 -8.35 3.31
CA CYS A 94 0.45 -7.46 2.45
C CYS A 94 0.00 -7.55 0.99
N GLU A 95 -0.13 -8.76 0.40
CA GLU A 95 -0.59 -8.91 -0.98
C GLU A 95 -2.03 -8.42 -1.22
N GLN A 96 -2.92 -8.62 -0.24
CA GLN A 96 -4.27 -8.07 -0.27
C GLN A 96 -4.25 -6.53 -0.25
N SER A 97 -3.48 -5.93 0.65
CA SER A 97 -3.34 -4.47 0.76
C SER A 97 -2.75 -3.84 -0.50
N LYS A 98 -1.79 -4.52 -1.13
CA LYS A 98 -1.17 -4.12 -2.41
C LYS A 98 -2.17 -4.17 -3.56
N THR A 99 -2.99 -5.21 -3.61
CA THR A 99 -4.08 -5.33 -4.60
C THR A 99 -5.09 -4.19 -4.42
N TYR A 100 -5.49 -3.91 -3.19
CA TYR A 100 -6.40 -2.82 -2.86
C TYR A 100 -5.83 -1.44 -3.22
N TRP A 101 -4.56 -1.20 -2.91
CA TRP A 101 -3.88 0.04 -3.28
C TRP A 101 -3.82 0.21 -4.79
N ARG A 102 -3.45 -0.82 -5.56
CA ARG A 102 -3.45 -0.78 -7.03
C ARG A 102 -4.83 -0.44 -7.60
N GLY A 103 -5.89 -1.04 -7.06
CA GLY A 103 -7.27 -0.73 -7.46
C GLY A 103 -7.63 0.73 -7.19
N SER A 104 -7.30 1.23 -5.99
CA SER A 104 -7.55 2.62 -5.60
C SER A 104 -6.76 3.62 -6.44
N HIS A 105 -5.49 3.30 -6.74
CA HIS A 105 -4.62 4.10 -7.62
C HIS A 105 -5.19 4.18 -9.04
N ASN A 106 -5.55 3.04 -9.64
CA ASN A 106 -6.14 3.01 -10.98
C ASN A 106 -7.45 3.81 -11.04
N HIS A 107 -8.29 3.72 -10.00
CA HIS A 107 -9.52 4.50 -9.91
C HIS A 107 -9.24 6.02 -9.81
N SER A 108 -8.30 6.41 -8.96
CA SER A 108 -7.84 7.80 -8.81
C SER A 108 -7.35 8.39 -10.13
N GLU A 109 -6.51 7.65 -10.85
CA GLU A 109 -5.99 8.04 -12.17
C GLU A 109 -7.10 8.18 -13.22
N MET A 110 -8.03 7.23 -13.28
CA MET A 110 -9.17 7.31 -14.19
C MET A 110 -10.01 8.56 -13.92
N ILE A 111 -10.34 8.83 -12.65
CA ILE A 111 -11.14 10.00 -12.27
C ILE A 111 -10.40 11.30 -12.58
N ASN A 112 -9.09 11.36 -12.30
CA ASN A 112 -8.25 12.51 -12.65
C ASN A 112 -8.30 12.79 -14.16
N LYS A 113 -8.14 11.74 -14.99
CA LYS A 113 -8.22 11.87 -16.45
C LYS A 113 -9.58 12.39 -16.93
N VAL A 114 -10.68 11.92 -16.33
CA VAL A 114 -12.02 12.42 -16.65
C VAL A 114 -12.18 13.89 -16.30
N VAL A 115 -11.68 14.32 -15.14
CA VAL A 115 -11.71 15.73 -14.71
C VAL A 115 -10.88 16.61 -15.65
N GLU A 116 -9.67 16.17 -16.01
CA GLU A 116 -8.78 16.88 -16.93
C GLU A 116 -9.46 17.09 -18.30
N ASN A 117 -10.01 16.03 -18.89
CA ASN A 117 -10.71 16.09 -20.16
C ASN A 117 -11.91 17.05 -20.12
N ARG A 118 -12.69 17.04 -19.03
CA ARG A 118 -13.82 17.95 -18.86
C ARG A 118 -13.37 19.41 -18.78
N ARG A 119 -12.26 19.66 -18.08
CA ARG A 119 -11.67 21.00 -17.95
C ARG A 119 -11.19 21.53 -19.30
N GLN A 120 -10.52 20.69 -20.09
CA GLN A 120 -10.07 21.05 -21.43
C GLN A 120 -11.25 21.37 -22.36
N GLN A 121 -12.29 20.54 -22.36
CA GLN A 121 -13.51 20.79 -23.15
C GLN A 121 -14.20 22.10 -22.75
N ALA A 122 -14.29 22.39 -21.44
CA ALA A 122 -14.88 23.63 -20.95
C ALA A 122 -14.06 24.86 -21.35
N GLN A 123 -12.73 24.75 -21.36
CA GLN A 123 -11.84 25.82 -21.81
C GLN A 123 -12.02 26.09 -23.31
N GLN A 124 -11.96 25.05 -24.15
CA GLN A 124 -12.18 25.18 -25.61
C GLN A 124 -13.53 25.83 -25.96
N LEU A 125 -14.58 25.47 -25.22
CA LEU A 125 -15.91 26.07 -25.40
C LEU A 125 -15.97 27.55 -24.98
N LYS A 126 -15.18 27.96 -23.98
CA LYS A 126 -15.06 29.37 -23.60
C LYS A 126 -14.29 30.15 -24.66
N ASP A 127 -13.13 29.66 -25.06
CA ASP A 127 -12.28 30.29 -26.06
C ASP A 127 -13.05 30.50 -27.39
N SER A 128 -13.80 29.48 -27.81
CA SER A 128 -14.66 29.56 -29.01
C SER A 128 -15.80 30.59 -28.89
N ARG A 129 -16.32 30.82 -27.68
CA ARG A 129 -17.35 31.85 -27.43
C ARG A 129 -16.74 33.25 -27.42
N GLU A 130 -15.62 33.42 -26.74
CA GLU A 130 -14.90 34.70 -26.68
C GLU A 130 -14.46 35.13 -28.09
N GLN A 131 -13.97 34.21 -28.91
CA GLN A 131 -13.62 34.50 -30.30
C GLN A 131 -14.84 34.96 -31.13
N ARG A 132 -15.98 34.28 -31.02
CA ARG A 132 -17.22 34.72 -31.69
C ARG A 132 -17.67 36.12 -31.25
N GLU A 133 -17.62 36.40 -29.95
CA GLU A 133 -18.00 37.73 -29.43
C GLU A 133 -17.08 38.85 -29.93
N LEU A 134 -15.78 38.56 -30.11
CA LEU A 134 -14.81 39.49 -30.70
C LEU A 134 -15.09 39.73 -32.19
N ASP A 135 -15.39 38.68 -32.94
CA ASP A 135 -15.72 38.78 -34.38
C ASP A 135 -17.02 39.59 -34.59
N ASP A 136 -18.07 39.32 -33.79
CA ASP A 136 -19.34 40.04 -33.86
C ASP A 136 -19.19 41.54 -33.55
N ARG A 137 -18.41 41.89 -32.52
CA ARG A 137 -18.11 43.29 -32.19
C ARG A 137 -17.28 43.99 -33.26
N SER A 138 -16.33 43.27 -33.86
CA SER A 138 -15.49 43.79 -34.94
C SER A 138 -16.32 44.05 -36.19
N ALA A 139 -17.24 43.15 -36.54
CA ALA A 139 -18.19 43.35 -37.62
C ALA A 139 -19.10 44.57 -37.35
N PHE A 140 -19.66 44.68 -36.14
CA PHE A 140 -20.54 45.79 -35.78
C PHE A 140 -19.85 47.16 -35.87
N ASN A 141 -18.59 47.26 -35.40
CA ASN A 141 -17.80 48.50 -35.50
C ASN A 141 -17.40 48.83 -36.95
N HIS A 142 -17.26 47.84 -37.83
CA HIS A 142 -17.00 48.08 -39.25
C HIS A 142 -18.22 48.65 -39.98
N PHE A 143 -19.44 48.21 -39.63
CA PHE A 143 -20.68 48.73 -40.23
C PHE A 143 -21.14 50.08 -39.67
N GLY A 144 -20.64 50.51 -38.51
CA GLY A 144 -21.00 51.79 -37.87
C GLY A 144 -20.14 52.99 -38.26
N ASN A 145 -19.15 52.83 -39.15
CA ASN A 145 -18.14 53.85 -39.46
C ASN A 145 -18.22 54.37 -40.92
N HIS A 146 -19.41 54.34 -41.52
CA HIS A 146 -19.70 54.90 -42.85
C HIS A 146 -20.82 55.93 -42.79
#